data_AF-A0A811N1P8-F1
#
_entry.id   AF-A0A811N1P8-F1
#
_cell.length_a   1.000
_cell.length_b   1.000
_cell.length_c   1.000
_cell.angle_alpha   90.00
_cell.angle_beta   90.00
_cell.angle_gamma   90.00
#
_symmetry.space_group_name_H-M   'P 1'
#
loop_
_entity.id
_entity.type
_entity.pdbx_description
1 polymer ?
#
loop_
_entity_poly.entity_id
_entity_poly.type
_entity_poly.pdbx_seq_one_letter_code
_entity_poly.pdbx_strand_id
1 'polypeptide(L)'
;MASTACFVIVSKNDIPIYEAEVGSAPKKEDLSYHHQFILHAALDVVQDLAWTTNAMFLKSVDRFNDLVVFMLLHDSRSEDGIKSFFQEVHELYIKIFLNPLYLPGSRITSSHFDTKVRALARKYL
;
A
#
# COMPACT_ATOMS: atom_id res chain seq x y z
N MET A 1 7.15 -9.27 -19.21
CA MET A 1 5.99 -8.38 -19.43
C MET A 1 6.16 -7.20 -18.50
N ALA A 2 5.99 -5.97 -19.00
CA ALA A 2 6.08 -4.80 -18.14
C ALA A 2 4.87 -4.83 -17.18
N SER A 3 5.15 -4.98 -15.88
CA SER A 3 4.11 -5.01 -14.85
C SER A 3 3.96 -3.60 -14.29
N THR A 4 2.72 -3.12 -14.20
CA THR A 4 2.35 -1.93 -13.44
C THR A 4 1.72 -2.37 -12.13
N ALA A 5 2.19 -1.83 -11.02
CA ALA A 5 1.55 -1.99 -9.74
C ALA A 5 1.35 -0.63 -9.07
N CYS A 6 0.19 -0.45 -8.43
CA CYS A 6 -0.16 0.74 -7.69
C CYS A 6 -0.24 0.38 -6.21
N PHE A 7 0.62 1.00 -5.40
CA PHE A 7 0.66 0.80 -3.97
C PHE A 7 0.15 2.05 -3.25
N VAL A 8 -0.79 1.88 -2.34
CA VAL A 8 -1.40 2.98 -1.57
C VAL A 8 -1.47 2.62 -0.10
N ILE A 9 -1.19 3.62 0.74
CA ILE A 9 -1.39 3.56 2.18
C ILE A 9 -2.56 4.49 2.51
N VAL A 10 -3.62 3.96 3.12
CA VAL A 10 -4.85 4.68 3.43
C VAL A 10 -4.98 4.85 4.95
N SER A 11 -5.21 6.08 5.38
CA SER A 11 -5.46 6.37 6.80
C SER A 11 -6.83 5.90 7.27
N LYS A 12 -7.07 5.94 8.58
CA LYS A 12 -8.35 5.61 9.21
C LYS A 12 -9.57 6.43 8.75
N ASN A 13 -9.36 7.55 8.04
CA ASN A 13 -10.43 8.41 7.55
C ASN A 13 -10.66 8.20 6.04
N ASP A 14 -10.21 7.07 5.48
CA ASP A 14 -10.26 6.75 4.05
C ASP A 14 -9.49 7.73 3.15
N ILE A 15 -8.55 8.48 3.75
CA ILE A 15 -7.68 9.43 3.04
C ILE A 15 -6.37 8.74 2.69
N PRO A 16 -5.95 8.70 1.41
CA PRO A 16 -4.65 8.19 1.02
C PRO A 16 -3.53 9.08 1.56
N ILE A 17 -2.65 8.50 2.37
CA ILE A 17 -1.51 9.20 2.99
C ILE A 17 -0.20 8.95 2.24
N TYR A 18 -0.15 7.93 1.39
CA TYR A 18 0.98 7.68 0.49
C TYR A 18 0.50 6.92 -0.75
N GLU A 19 1.05 7.27 -1.90
CA GLU A 19 0.74 6.65 -3.19
C GLU A 19 2.04 6.46 -3.97
N ALA A 20 2.23 5.27 -4.54
CA ALA A 20 3.36 4.96 -5.39
C ALA A 20 2.96 4.04 -6.53
N GLU A 21 3.10 4.55 -7.75
CA GLU A 21 3.20 3.71 -8.93
C GLU A 21 4.59 3.08 -8.98
N VAL A 22 4.62 1.75 -9.03
CA VAL A 22 5.80 0.92 -9.04
C VAL A 22 5.70 -0.08 -10.18
N GLY A 23 6.80 -0.30 -10.90
CA GLY A 23 6.77 -1.12 -12.11
C GLY A 23 7.75 -0.61 -13.16
N SER A 24 7.91 -1.38 -14.23
CA SER A 24 8.81 -1.07 -15.35
C SER A 24 8.12 -0.41 -16.54
N ALA A 25 6.78 -0.35 -16.52
CA ALA A 25 6.02 0.25 -17.60
C ALA A 25 6.04 1.79 -17.51
N PRO A 26 5.99 2.51 -18.65
CA PRO A 26 5.87 3.96 -18.66
C PRO A 26 4.59 4.40 -17.96
N LYS A 27 4.70 5.43 -17.11
CA LYS A 27 3.55 6.04 -16.44
C LYS A 27 2.56 6.57 -17.47
N LYS A 28 1.30 6.13 -17.35
CA LYS A 28 0.18 6.69 -18.10
C LYS A 28 -0.75 7.37 -17.11
N GLU A 29 -0.83 8.69 -17.15
CA GLU A 29 -1.66 9.49 -16.23
C GLU A 29 -3.12 9.02 -16.20
N ASP A 30 -3.69 8.60 -17.33
CA ASP A 30 -5.07 8.09 -17.41
C ASP A 30 -5.31 6.82 -16.57
N LEU A 31 -4.28 6.00 -16.35
CA LEU A 31 -4.40 4.78 -15.53
C LEU A 31 -4.40 5.10 -14.04
N SER A 32 -3.80 6.22 -13.62
CA SER A 32 -3.67 6.59 -12.21
C SER A 32 -5.04 6.81 -11.55
N TYR A 33 -5.95 7.53 -12.21
CA TYR A 33 -7.32 7.74 -11.73
C TYR A 33 -8.12 6.43 -11.67
N HIS A 34 -7.88 5.53 -12.62
CA HIS A 34 -8.54 4.23 -12.64
C HIS A 34 -8.06 3.35 -11.47
N HIS A 35 -6.76 3.34 -11.19
CA HIS A 35 -6.21 2.63 -10.03
C HIS A 35 -6.76 3.18 -8.72
N GLN A 36 -6.87 4.50 -8.57
CA GLN A 36 -7.49 5.12 -7.40
C GLN A 36 -8.95 4.69 -7.22
N PHE A 37 -9.73 4.66 -8.31
CA PHE A 37 -11.12 4.19 -8.27
C PHE A 37 -11.23 2.73 -7.83
N ILE A 38 -10.41 1.84 -8.40
CA ILE A 38 -10.39 0.41 -8.04
C ILE A 38 -10.01 0.22 -6.57
N LEU A 39 -8.94 0.90 -6.12
CA LEU A 39 -8.47 0.79 -4.74
C LEU A 39 -9.49 1.33 -3.74
N HIS A 40 -10.18 2.42 -4.08
CA HIS A 40 -11.23 2.96 -3.22
C HIS A 40 -12.43 2.01 -3.14
N ALA A 41 -12.85 1.40 -4.26
CA ALA A 41 -13.92 0.40 -4.26
C ALA A 41 -13.56 -0.88 -3.49
N ALA A 42 -12.26 -1.22 -3.41
CA ALA A 42 -11.80 -2.36 -2.64
C ALA A 42 -11.90 -2.14 -1.12
N LEU A 43 -11.91 -0.88 -0.63
CA LEU A 43 -11.99 -0.54 0.80
C LEU A 43 -13.21 -1.11 1.51
N ASP A 44 -14.34 -1.22 0.84
CA ASP A 44 -15.54 -1.82 1.45
C ASP A 44 -15.33 -3.31 1.74
N VAL A 45 -14.73 -4.04 0.79
CA VAL A 45 -14.44 -5.48 0.92
C VAL A 45 -13.38 -5.73 1.99
N VAL A 46 -12.35 -4.88 2.04
CA VAL A 46 -11.35 -4.81 3.11
C VAL A 46 -12.04 -4.69 4.48
N GLN A 47 -12.98 -3.76 4.59
CA GLN A 47 -13.61 -3.45 5.87
C GLN A 47 -14.44 -4.63 6.40
N ASP A 48 -15.12 -5.36 5.53
CA ASP A 48 -15.93 -6.53 5.90
C ASP A 48 -15.06 -7.71 6.37
N LEU A 49 -13.96 -8.02 5.65
CA LEU A 49 -13.14 -9.18 5.96
C LEU A 49 -12.38 -9.04 7.28
N ALA A 50 -12.02 -7.81 7.65
CA ALA A 50 -11.33 -7.43 8.89
C ALA A 50 -11.98 -8.02 10.16
N TRP A 51 -13.31 -8.05 10.20
CA TRP A 51 -14.06 -8.46 11.39
C TRP A 51 -14.02 -9.98 11.60
N THR A 52 -13.49 -10.73 10.63
CA THR A 52 -13.55 -12.20 10.61
C THR A 52 -12.22 -12.86 11.00
N THR A 53 -11.12 -12.12 11.07
CA THR A 53 -9.76 -12.69 11.22
C THR A 53 -8.78 -11.72 11.86
N ASN A 54 -7.78 -12.26 12.57
CA ASN A 54 -6.69 -11.49 13.19
C ASN A 54 -5.39 -11.50 12.36
N ALA A 55 -5.40 -12.07 11.15
CA ALA A 55 -4.21 -12.14 10.32
C ALA A 55 -3.88 -10.78 9.69
N MET A 56 -2.62 -10.34 9.77
CA MET A 56 -2.15 -9.07 9.19
C MET A 56 -1.96 -9.10 7.67
N PHE A 57 -1.94 -10.28 7.05
CA PHE A 57 -1.82 -10.43 5.60
C PHE A 57 -2.97 -11.30 5.10
N LEU A 58 -3.87 -10.68 4.34
CA LEU A 58 -5.12 -11.28 3.90
C LEU A 58 -5.10 -11.78 2.45
N LYS A 59 -3.90 -11.81 1.85
CA LYS A 59 -3.67 -12.17 0.45
C LYS A 59 -4.46 -11.23 -0.48
N SER A 60 -5.58 -11.71 -1.00
CA SER A 60 -6.50 -10.92 -1.83
C SER A 60 -7.58 -10.33 -0.94
N VAL A 61 -7.30 -9.11 -0.41
CA VAL A 61 -8.22 -8.15 0.26
C VAL A 61 -8.68 -8.55 1.70
N ASP A 62 -8.86 -7.70 2.74
CA ASP A 62 -7.91 -6.86 3.55
C ASP A 62 -8.52 -6.52 4.99
N ARG A 63 -7.73 -5.80 5.84
CA ARG A 63 -7.75 -5.19 7.21
C ARG A 63 -7.30 -5.97 8.50
N PHE A 64 -6.46 -5.25 9.29
CA PHE A 64 -6.11 -5.48 10.71
C PHE A 64 -6.31 -4.18 11.54
N ASN A 65 -6.99 -4.28 12.70
CA ASN A 65 -7.23 -3.31 13.80
C ASN A 65 -6.95 -1.79 13.59
N ASP A 66 -7.99 -0.95 13.72
CA ASP A 66 -8.03 0.52 14.00
C ASP A 66 -6.99 1.48 13.38
N LEU A 67 -6.16 0.98 12.48
CA LEU A 67 -5.02 1.67 11.92
C LEU A 67 -4.95 1.43 10.41
N VAL A 68 -4.07 2.24 9.83
CA VAL A 68 -3.77 2.43 8.42
C VAL A 68 -3.77 1.13 7.60
N VAL A 69 -4.43 1.20 6.45
CA VAL A 69 -4.65 0.11 5.50
C VAL A 69 -3.60 0.16 4.38
N PHE A 70 -3.04 -0.99 4.01
CA PHE A 70 -2.03 -1.11 2.96
C PHE A 70 -2.61 -1.88 1.77
N MET A 71 -2.76 -1.20 0.62
CA MET A 71 -3.33 -1.82 -0.58
C MET A 71 -2.33 -1.82 -1.73
N LEU A 72 -2.33 -2.92 -2.49
CA LEU A 72 -1.50 -3.08 -3.68
C LEU A 72 -2.36 -3.64 -4.82
N LEU A 73 -2.52 -2.86 -5.88
CA LEU A 73 -3.05 -3.32 -7.15
C LEU A 73 -1.88 -3.83 -8.00
N HIS A 74 -1.90 -5.09 -8.43
CA HIS A 74 -0.80 -5.70 -9.17
C HIS A 74 -1.28 -6.79 -10.14
N ASP A 75 -0.53 -7.01 -11.22
CA ASP A 75 -0.72 -8.16 -12.13
C ASP A 75 0.13 -9.39 -11.73
N SER A 76 1.06 -9.22 -10.78
CA SER A 76 1.99 -10.28 -10.35
C SER A 76 1.26 -11.42 -9.64
N ARG A 77 1.72 -12.66 -9.81
CA ARG A 77 1.17 -13.85 -9.12
C ARG A 77 2.03 -14.33 -7.95
N SER A 78 3.09 -13.59 -7.60
CA SER A 78 4.03 -13.99 -6.54
C SER A 78 3.54 -13.58 -5.15
N GLU A 79 2.72 -14.42 -4.50
CA GLU A 79 2.19 -14.15 -3.15
C GLU A 79 3.31 -13.92 -2.11
N ASP A 80 4.40 -14.70 -2.17
CA ASP A 80 5.50 -14.59 -1.21
C ASP A 80 6.29 -13.28 -1.35
N GLY A 81 6.46 -12.80 -2.58
CA GLY A 81 7.08 -11.50 -2.87
C GLY A 81 6.23 -10.36 -2.33
N ILE A 82 4.93 -10.40 -2.61
CA ILE A 82 3.96 -9.41 -2.14
C ILE A 82 3.92 -9.36 -0.60
N LYS A 83 3.88 -10.52 0.05
CA LYS A 83 3.90 -10.60 1.52
C LYS A 83 5.18 -9.98 2.10
N SER A 84 6.33 -10.31 1.53
CA SER A 84 7.63 -9.76 1.95
C SER A 84 7.70 -8.25 1.74
N PHE A 85 7.17 -7.75 0.62
CA PHE A 85 7.04 -6.32 0.33
C PHE A 85 6.21 -5.61 1.40
N PHE A 86 5.01 -6.10 1.70
CA PHE A 86 4.14 -5.50 2.72
C PHE A 86 4.79 -5.50 4.11
N GLN A 87 5.45 -6.59 4.50
CA GLN A 87 6.15 -6.66 5.79
C GLN A 87 7.25 -5.59 5.91
N GLU A 88 8.11 -5.46 4.90
CA GLU A 88 9.19 -4.47 4.96
C GLU A 88 8.67 -3.02 4.87
N VAL A 89 7.64 -2.76 4.07
CA VAL A 89 7.03 -1.43 4.01
C VAL A 89 6.31 -1.08 5.32
N HIS A 90 5.65 -2.05 5.96
CA HIS A 90 5.04 -1.86 7.27
C HIS A 90 6.07 -1.48 8.34
N GLU A 91 7.25 -2.11 8.37
CA GLU A 91 8.34 -1.71 9.26
C GLU A 91 8.83 -0.27 9.00
N LEU A 92 8.91 0.14 7.74
CA LEU A 92 9.25 1.52 7.39
C LEU A 92 8.18 2.51 7.84
N TYR A 93 6.91 2.13 7.67
CA TYR A 93 5.77 2.94 8.11
C TYR A 93 5.78 3.13 9.63
N ILE A 94 6.02 2.08 10.42
CA ILE A 94 6.12 2.17 11.88
C ILE A 94 7.21 3.18 12.29
N LYS A 95 8.36 3.18 11.60
CA LYS A 95 9.45 4.15 11.88
C LYS A 95 9.02 5.60 11.66
N ILE A 96 8.18 5.86 10.66
CA ILE A 96 7.58 7.18 10.45
C ILE A 96 6.57 7.49 11.54
N PHE A 97 5.70 6.52 11.85
CA PHE A 97 4.65 6.68 12.84
C PHE A 97 5.20 6.97 14.25
N LEU A 98 6.35 6.39 14.60
CA LEU A 98 7.04 6.63 15.87
C LEU A 98 7.80 7.97 15.91
N ASN A 99 7.86 8.72 14.81
CA ASN A 99 8.46 10.05 14.83
C ASN A 99 7.49 11.03 15.54
N PRO A 100 7.89 11.69 16.64
CA PRO A 100 7.03 12.64 17.36
C PRO A 100 6.63 13.86 16.53
N LEU A 101 7.35 14.14 15.43
CA LEU A 101 7.03 15.22 14.50
C LEU A 101 6.04 14.81 13.40
N TYR A 102 5.73 13.52 13.28
CA TYR A 102 4.76 13.04 12.32
C TYR A 102 3.34 13.21 12.88
N LEU A 103 2.48 13.87 12.11
CA LEU A 103 1.08 14.02 12.45
C LEU A 103 0.31 12.79 11.95
N PRO A 104 -0.32 11.98 12.82
CA PRO A 104 -1.06 10.80 12.39
C PRO A 104 -2.15 11.16 11.37
N GLY A 105 -2.17 10.46 10.24
CA GLY A 105 -3.10 10.71 9.14
C GLY A 105 -2.66 11.81 8.17
N SER A 106 -1.54 12.49 8.42
CA SER A 106 -0.95 13.41 7.43
C SER A 106 -0.24 12.64 6.31
N ARG A 107 -0.13 13.27 5.13
CA ARG A 107 0.57 12.71 3.97
C ARG A 107 2.04 12.47 4.29
N ILE A 108 2.54 11.30 3.92
CA ILE A 108 3.95 10.95 4.01
C ILE A 108 4.70 11.60 2.85
N THR A 109 5.52 12.62 3.14
CA THR A 109 6.27 13.39 2.13
C THR A 109 7.78 13.10 2.13
N SER A 110 8.24 12.16 2.96
CA SER A 110 9.66 11.83 3.11
C SER A 110 10.23 11.19 1.84
N SER A 111 11.24 11.84 1.24
CA SER A 111 11.97 11.31 0.07
C SER A 111 12.73 10.02 0.37
N HIS A 112 13.24 9.88 1.60
CA HIS A 112 13.91 8.66 2.07
C HIS A 112 12.96 7.47 2.11
N PHE A 113 11.75 7.69 2.60
CA PHE A 113 10.71 6.67 2.62
C PHE A 113 10.34 6.25 1.20
N ASP A 114 10.06 7.19 0.31
CA ASP A 114 9.70 6.90 -1.08
C ASP A 114 10.80 6.13 -1.82
N THR A 115 12.06 6.54 -1.64
CA THR A 115 13.22 5.85 -2.25
C THR A 115 13.30 4.40 -1.79
N LYS A 116 13.06 4.13 -0.50
CA LYS A 116 13.06 2.78 0.05
C LYS A 116 11.88 1.95 -0.45
N VAL A 117 10.66 2.47 -0.43
CA VAL A 117 9.48 1.76 -0.95
C VAL A 117 9.68 1.37 -2.41
N ARG A 118 10.20 2.27 -3.24
CA ARG A 118 10.52 1.96 -4.65
C ARG A 118 11.60 0.90 -4.81
N ALA A 119 12.60 0.89 -3.93
CA ALA A 119 13.64 -0.14 -3.93
C ALA A 119 13.07 -1.52 -3.55
N LEU A 120 12.19 -1.57 -2.54
CA LEU A 120 11.49 -2.79 -2.15
C LEU A 120 10.58 -3.30 -3.25
N ALA A 121 9.84 -2.40 -3.91
CA ALA A 121 8.99 -2.77 -5.04
C ALA A 121 9.80 -3.41 -6.17
N ARG A 122 10.97 -2.85 -6.53
CA ARG A 122 11.86 -3.46 -7.53
C ARG A 122 12.43 -4.82 -7.11
N LYS A 123 12.53 -5.08 -5.80
CA LYS A 123 13.07 -6.33 -5.26
C LYS A 123 12.02 -7.45 -5.22
N TYR A 124 10.76 -7.10 -4.96
CA TYR A 124 9.74 -8.07 -4.58
C TYR A 124 8.53 -8.17 -5.53
N LEU A 125 8.27 -7.15 -6.37
CA LEU A 125 7.09 -7.05 -7.22
C LEU A 125 7.38 -7.27 -8.71
#